data_AF-A0A3B0Q9D5-F1
#
_entry.id   AF-A0A3B0Q9D5-F1
#
_cell.length_a   1.000
_cell.length_b   1.000
_cell.length_c   1.000
_cell.angle_alpha   90.00
_cell.angle_beta   90.00
_cell.angle_gamma   90.00
#
_symmetry.space_group_name_H-M   'P 1'
#
loop_
_entity.id
_entity.type
_entity.pdbx_description
1 polymer ?
#
loop_
_entity_poly.entity_id
_entity_poly.type
_entity_poly.pdbx_seq_one_letter_code
_entity_poly.pdbx_strand_id
1 'polypeptide(L)' 'MAVICYLVNLVLSIHVLYILNKTEFNKRFGVAGVIFSILGMSPLAIIFLIIGYQKNELAFE' A
#
# COMPACT_ATOMS: atom_id res chain seq x y z
N MET A 1 11.54 14.68 -10.66
CA MET A 1 10.55 14.58 -9.57
C MET A 1 9.55 13.44 -9.77
N ALA A 2 8.89 13.29 -10.92
CA ALA A 2 7.91 12.22 -11.15
C ALA A 2 8.47 10.78 -11.03
N VAL A 3 9.70 10.54 -11.52
CA VAL A 3 10.35 9.21 -11.50
C VAL A 3 10.60 8.71 -10.07
N ILE A 4 11.03 9.60 -9.18
CA ILE A 4 11.30 9.26 -7.77
C ILE A 4 10.01 8.91 -7.05
N CYS A 5 8.92 9.65 -7.30
CA CYS A 5 7.60 9.31 -6.78
C CYS A 5 7.15 7.92 -7.23
N TYR A 6 7.35 7.57 -8.51
CA TYR A 6 7.01 6.25 -9.03
C TYR A 6 7.81 5.13 -8.34
N LEU A 7 9.11 5.32 -8.12
CA LEU A 7 9.95 4.35 -7.42
C LEU A 7 9.52 4.14 -5.96
N VAL A 8 9.22 5.24 -5.24
CA VAL A 8 8.72 5.17 -3.86
C VAL A 8 7.37 4.45 -3.79
N ASN A 9 6.46 4.80 -4.70
CA ASN A 9 5.15 4.16 -4.83
C ASN A 9 5.26 2.66 -5.14
N LEU A 10 6.23 2.26 -5.96
CA LEU A 10 6.49 0.86 -6.29
C LEU A 10 7.00 0.07 -5.07
N VAL A 11 7.97 0.61 -4.33
CA VAL A 11 8.48 -0.02 -3.10
C VAL A 11 7.38 -0.17 -2.05
N LEU A 12 6.59 0.89 -1.81
CA LEU A 12 5.45 0.86 -0.89
C LEU A 12 4.39 -0.16 -1.31
N SER A 13 4.11 -0.27 -2.62
CA SER A 13 3.14 -1.23 -3.14
C SER A 13 3.59 -2.67 -2.94
N ILE A 14 4.88 -2.97 -3.19
CA ILE A 14 5.46 -4.29 -2.94
C ILE A 14 5.38 -4.63 -1.45
N HIS A 15 5.72 -3.67 -0.58
CA HIS A 15 5.67 -3.86 0.85
C HIS A 15 4.24 -4.16 1.34
N VAL A 16 3.25 -3.40 0.87
CA VAL A 16 1.85 -3.66 1.21
C VAL A 16 1.38 -5.01 0.68
N LEU A 17 1.71 -5.40 -0.55
CA LEU A 17 1.36 -6.71 -1.09
C LEU A 17 1.95 -7.87 -0.27
N TYR A 18 3.20 -7.74 0.19
CA TYR A 18 3.81 -8.71 1.09
C TYR A 18 3.04 -8.86 2.40
N ILE A 19 2.63 -7.74 3.00
CA ILE A 19 1.86 -7.76 4.25
C ILE A 19 0.45 -8.33 4.02
N LEU A 20 -0.23 -7.94 2.94
CA LEU A 20 -1.55 -8.46 2.56
C LEU A 20 -1.55 -9.96 2.27
N ASN A 21 -0.39 -10.56 1.99
CA ASN A 21 -0.27 -12.01 1.86
C ASN A 21 -0.28 -12.71 3.23
N LYS A 22 0.10 -11.99 4.29
CA LYS A 22 0.13 -12.51 5.66
C LYS A 22 -1.14 -12.21 6.45
N THR A 23 -1.97 -11.29 5.96
CA THR A 23 -3.16 -10.83 6.69
C THR A 23 -4.36 -10.65 5.74
N GLU A 24 -5.55 -11.03 6.21
CA GLU A 24 -6.80 -10.78 5.48
C GLU A 24 -7.42 -9.42 5.85
N PHE A 25 -6.89 -8.76 6.90
CA PHE A 25 -7.44 -7.53 7.43
C PHE A 25 -7.15 -6.34 6.50
N ASN A 26 -8.17 -5.56 6.16
CA ASN A 26 -8.07 -4.38 5.29
C ASN A 26 -7.43 -4.62 3.90
N LYS A 27 -7.41 -5.88 3.43
CA LYS A 27 -6.85 -6.28 2.14
C LYS A 27 -7.38 -5.46 0.96
N ARG A 28 -8.67 -5.14 1.00
CA ARG A 28 -9.35 -4.30 0.00
C ARG A 28 -8.75 -2.89 -0.09
N PHE A 29 -8.39 -2.29 1.04
CA PHE A 29 -7.80 -0.95 1.09
C PHE A 29 -6.34 -0.96 0.63
N GLY A 30 -5.56 -1.99 1.01
CA GLY A 30 -4.20 -2.13 0.51
C GLY A 30 -4.15 -2.37 -1.01
N VAL A 31 -5.04 -3.21 -1.56
CA VAL A 31 -5.17 -3.41 -3.01
C VAL A 31 -5.62 -2.13 -3.71
N ALA A 32 -6.60 -1.40 -3.17
CA ALA A 32 -7.01 -0.10 -3.70
C ALA A 32 -5.83 0.90 -3.72
N GLY A 33 -5.02 0.92 -2.66
CA GLY A 33 -3.82 1.75 -2.58
C GLY A 33 -2.80 1.44 -3.67
N VAL A 34 -2.55 0.16 -3.94
CA VAL A 34 -1.68 -0.29 -5.05
C VAL A 34 -2.23 0.17 -6.41
N ILE A 35 -3.54 0.05 -6.64
CA ILE A 35 -4.16 0.50 -7.89
C ILE A 35 -4.01 2.01 -8.07
N PHE A 36 -4.29 2.80 -7.03
CA PHE A 36 -4.10 4.26 -7.09
C PHE A 36 -2.63 4.66 -7.27
N SER A 37 -1.71 3.85 -6.74
CA SER A 37 -0.27 3.99 -6.91
C SER A 37 0.15 3.84 -8.37
N ILE A 38 -0.39 2.82 -9.06
CA ILE A 38 -0.16 2.55 -10.49
C ILE A 38 -0.79 3.64 -11.37
N LEU A 39 -1.97 4.14 -10.99
CA LEU A 39 -2.66 5.24 -11.69
C LEU A 39 -1.98 6.61 -11.48
N GLY A 40 -0.92 6.69 -10.69
CA GLY A 40 -0.22 7.95 -10.40
C GLY A 40 -0.99 8.90 -9.49
N MET A 41 -2.06 8.42 -8.83
CA MET A 41 -2.88 9.19 -7.88
C MET A 41 -2.25 9.13 -6.48
N SER A 42 -1.02 9.62 -6.35
CA SER A 42 -0.18 9.44 -5.16
C SER A 42 -0.83 9.85 -3.82
N PRO A 43 -1.59 10.96 -3.70
CA PRO A 43 -2.21 11.34 -2.43
C PRO A 43 -3.25 10.31 -1.95
N LEU A 44 -4.06 9.80 -2.87
CA LEU A 44 -5.04 8.74 -2.58
C LEU A 44 -4.32 7.42 -2.27
N ALA A 45 -3.31 7.07 -3.07
CA ALA A 45 -2.51 5.86 -2.84
C ALA A 45 -1.96 5.81 -1.41
N ILE A 46 -1.38 6.91 -0.92
CA ILE A 46 -0.82 6.99 0.44
C ILE A 46 -1.89 6.72 1.51
N ILE A 47 -3.07 7.34 1.41
CA ILE A 47 -4.16 7.16 2.38
C ILE A 47 -4.59 5.69 2.43
N PHE A 48 -4.83 5.08 1.26
CA PHE A 48 -5.25 3.68 1.17
C PHE A 48 -4.18 2.69 1.64
N LEU A 49 -2.90 2.96 1.34
CA LEU A 49 -1.78 2.14 1.81
C LEU A 49 -1.62 2.22 3.34
N ILE A 50 -1.80 3.39 3.96
CA ILE A 50 -1.77 3.56 5.43
C ILE A 50 -2.92 2.80 6.10
N ILE A 51 -4.14 2.89 5.56
CA ILE A 51 -5.31 2.15 6.09
C ILE A 51 -5.09 0.62 5.96
N GLY A 52 -4.50 0.20 4.84
CA GLY A 52 -4.07 -1.19 4.65
C GLY A 52 -3.02 -1.63 5.67
N TYR A 53 -2.19 -0.70 6.16
CA TYR A 53 -1.12 -0.98 7.13
C TYR A 53 -1.60 -1.01 8.59
N GLN A 54 -2.52 -0.12 8.99
CA GLN A 54 -2.92 0.17 10.38
C GLN A 54 -3.35 -1.01 11.26
N LYS A 55 -3.68 -2.19 10.71
CA LYS A 55 -4.07 -3.37 11.50
C LYS A 55 -3.15 -4.57 11.34
N ASN A 56 -2.11 -4.46 10.53
CA ASN A 56 -1.16 -5.55 10.32
C ASN A 56 -0.04 -5.58 11.35
N GLU A 57 0.11 -4.53 12.15
CA GLU A 57 1.02 -4.52 13.30
C GLU A 57 0.68 -5.65 14.31
N LEU A 58 -0.59 -6.08 14.39
CA LEU A 58 -1.03 -7.25 15.17
C LEU A 58 -0.60 -8.61 14.59
N ALA A 59 -0.19 -8.66 13.32
CA ALA A 59 0.24 -9.91 12.65
C ALA A 59 1.76 -10.12 12.65
N PHE A 60 2.51 -9.19 13.26
CA PHE A 60 3.95 -9.29 13.46
C PHE A 60 4.32 -9.60 14.93
N GLU A 61 3.34 -9.91 15.79
CA GLU A 61 3.56 -10.63 17.07
C GLU A 61 3.77 -12.14 16.84
#